data_AF-A0A954KR75-F1
#
_entry.id   AF-A0A954KR75-F1
#
_cell.length_a   1.000
_cell.length_b   1.000
_cell.length_c   1.000
_cell.angle_alpha   90.00
_cell.angle_beta   90.00
_cell.angle_gamma   90.00
#
_symmetry.space_group_name_H-M   'P 1'
#
loop_
_entity.id
_entity.type
_entity.pdbx_description
1 polymer ?
#
loop_
_entity_poly.entity_id
_entity_poly.type
_entity_poly.pdbx_seq_one_letter_code
_entity_poly.pdbx_strand_id
1 'polypeptide(L)'
;MSPSFQSIETTMRNPAGRLHAVLEPLSKIDENKSASQVLGSFFEYHENDVQSILRVLFELNIELDKLVNTLSYSDLANKDMYLSNLEPLRKALMPPRGLSQWKNISCYLDSKTIYNLQLIANELGDEGDLENSKLAELKEVFSDLFQTISNEQLPSELKKWILEILSQILLAIDKYQIHGIDGLKRAAAYSIGELIHLKSELLKESNQNWSKPLVETLIKFDITIMGALKRTSAIASGYEAAKKLLGFDSL
;
A
#
# COMPACT_ATOMS: atom_id res chain seq x y z
N MET A 1 31.55 -0.85 -10.17
CA MET A 1 31.45 -0.44 -8.76
C MET A 1 29.98 -0.27 -8.45
N SER A 2 29.38 -1.26 -7.79
CA SER A 2 27.96 -1.28 -7.46
C SER A 2 27.68 -0.28 -6.34
N PRO A 3 26.64 0.58 -6.44
CA PRO A 3 26.26 1.43 -5.33
C PRO A 3 25.77 0.52 -4.19
N SER A 4 26.26 0.82 -2.98
CA SER A 4 26.00 0.11 -1.74
C SER A 4 24.51 0.01 -1.41
N PHE A 5 24.05 -1.20 -1.10
CA PHE A 5 22.67 -1.59 -0.75
C PHE A 5 22.12 -1.00 0.58
N GLN A 6 22.84 -0.08 1.25
CA GLN A 6 22.42 0.48 2.54
C GLN A 6 21.36 1.60 2.46
N SER A 7 21.01 2.09 1.26
CA SER A 7 20.06 3.20 1.09
C SER A 7 18.60 2.81 0.84
N ILE A 8 18.31 1.51 0.70
CA ILE A 8 16.96 1.01 0.36
C ILE A 8 16.07 0.87 1.62
N GLU A 9 16.66 0.58 2.80
CA GLU A 9 15.89 0.41 4.04
C GLU A 9 15.40 1.73 4.67
N THR A 10 16.02 2.87 4.34
CA THR A 10 15.55 4.19 4.79
C THR A 10 14.44 4.77 3.91
N THR A 11 14.23 4.22 2.71
CA THR A 11 13.38 4.83 1.68
C THR A 11 11.92 4.43 1.73
N MET A 12 11.44 3.55 2.62
CA MET A 12 10.00 3.16 2.62
C MET A 12 9.18 3.71 3.79
N ARG A 13 9.85 4.44 4.70
CA ARG A 13 9.31 4.83 6.02
C ARG A 13 8.22 5.89 5.97
N ASN A 14 8.10 6.64 4.87
CA ASN A 14 7.10 7.71 4.72
C ASN A 14 6.80 7.95 3.22
N PRO A 15 5.80 8.78 2.87
CA PRO A 15 5.37 8.95 1.48
C PRO A 15 6.48 9.52 0.59
N ALA A 16 7.31 10.43 1.11
CA ALA A 16 8.44 10.98 0.37
C ALA A 16 9.48 9.91 0.05
N GLY A 17 9.79 9.05 1.01
CA GLY A 17 10.66 7.90 0.78
C GLY A 17 10.10 7.01 -0.33
N ARG A 18 8.83 6.60 -0.23
CA ARG A 18 8.21 5.68 -1.20
C ARG A 18 8.22 6.26 -2.60
N LEU A 19 7.86 7.54 -2.73
CA LEU A 19 7.96 8.26 -4.00
C LEU A 19 9.42 8.30 -4.50
N HIS A 20 10.41 8.52 -3.62
CA HIS A 20 11.82 8.51 -4.00
C HIS A 20 12.27 7.13 -4.49
N ALA A 21 11.87 6.05 -3.82
CA ALA A 21 12.20 4.68 -4.19
C ALA A 21 11.71 4.32 -5.59
N VAL A 22 10.56 4.87 -6.00
CA VAL A 22 9.98 4.66 -7.33
C VAL A 22 10.57 5.63 -8.37
N LEU A 23 10.68 6.91 -8.05
CA LEU A 23 11.02 7.96 -9.01
C LEU A 23 12.53 8.07 -9.30
N GLU A 24 13.40 7.69 -8.35
CA GLU A 24 14.86 7.76 -8.53
C GLU A 24 15.37 6.77 -9.59
N PRO A 25 14.92 5.50 -9.64
CA PRO A 25 15.29 4.61 -10.73
C PRO A 25 14.70 5.06 -12.06
N LEU A 26 13.46 5.55 -12.06
CA LEU A 26 12.76 6.02 -13.25
C LEU A 26 13.46 7.22 -13.91
N SER A 27 14.03 8.13 -13.11
CA SER A 27 14.74 9.31 -13.62
C SER A 27 16.01 8.97 -14.40
N LYS A 28 16.55 7.76 -14.22
CA LYS A 28 17.78 7.29 -14.88
C LYS A 28 17.52 6.53 -16.19
N ILE A 29 16.26 6.30 -16.55
CA ILE A 29 15.90 5.55 -17.75
C ILE A 29 16.04 6.45 -18.99
N ASP A 30 16.50 5.86 -20.11
CA ASP A 30 16.68 6.53 -21.40
C ASP A 30 15.45 7.34 -21.84
N GLU A 31 15.65 8.64 -22.05
CA GLU A 31 14.63 9.62 -22.45
C GLU A 31 13.97 9.31 -23.80
N ASN A 32 14.64 8.52 -24.66
CA ASN A 32 14.17 8.23 -26.02
C ASN A 32 13.06 7.16 -26.07
N LYS A 33 12.80 6.45 -24.97
CA LYS A 33 11.72 5.46 -24.89
C LYS A 33 10.36 6.14 -24.78
N SER A 34 9.29 5.42 -25.12
CA SER A 34 7.94 5.87 -24.78
C SER A 34 7.69 5.72 -23.28
N ALA A 35 6.84 6.57 -22.71
CA ALA A 35 6.46 6.46 -21.30
C ALA A 35 5.76 5.12 -21.02
N SER A 36 4.96 4.62 -21.97
CA SER A 36 4.36 3.29 -21.86
C SER A 36 5.39 2.17 -21.73
N GLN A 37 6.49 2.22 -22.49
CA GLN A 37 7.56 1.23 -22.41
C GLN A 37 8.28 1.31 -21.07
N VAL A 38 8.62 2.52 -20.64
CA VAL A 38 9.33 2.75 -19.38
C VAL A 38 8.50 2.26 -18.20
N LEU A 39 7.27 2.77 -18.07
CA LEU A 39 6.39 2.45 -16.95
C LEU A 39 5.92 0.99 -17.00
N GLY A 40 5.59 0.47 -18.19
CA GLY A 40 5.25 -0.94 -18.37
C GLY A 40 6.37 -1.85 -17.89
N SER A 41 7.61 -1.62 -18.36
CA SER A 41 8.75 -2.43 -17.93
C SER A 41 9.08 -2.31 -16.45
N PHE A 42 8.92 -1.11 -15.86
CA PHE A 42 9.23 -0.87 -14.45
C PHE A 42 8.21 -1.53 -13.51
N PHE A 43 6.93 -1.53 -13.87
CA PHE A 43 5.85 -2.12 -13.07
C PHE A 43 5.42 -3.52 -13.56
N GLU A 44 6.23 -4.15 -14.40
CA GLU A 44 5.97 -5.51 -14.94
C GLU A 44 4.64 -5.65 -15.70
N TYR A 45 4.20 -4.57 -16.36
CA TYR A 45 3.05 -4.56 -17.26
C TYR A 45 3.47 -4.59 -18.73
N HIS A 46 2.57 -5.10 -19.57
CA HIS A 46 2.73 -4.96 -21.01
C HIS A 46 2.62 -3.48 -21.42
N GLU A 47 3.44 -3.02 -22.38
CA GLU A 47 3.47 -1.61 -22.83
C GLU A 47 2.12 -1.11 -23.38
N ASN A 48 1.29 -2.04 -23.89
CA ASN A 48 -0.06 -1.75 -24.39
C ASN A 48 -1.14 -1.80 -23.31
N ASP A 49 -0.82 -2.21 -22.07
CA ASP A 49 -1.73 -2.15 -20.95
C ASP A 49 -1.78 -0.73 -20.36
N VAL A 50 -2.33 0.17 -21.16
CA VAL A 50 -2.50 1.59 -20.82
C VAL A 50 -3.31 1.76 -19.55
N GLN A 51 -4.27 0.87 -19.27
CA GLN A 51 -5.12 0.96 -18.09
C GLN A 51 -4.34 0.73 -16.80
N SER A 52 -3.52 -0.32 -16.76
CA SER A 52 -2.67 -0.61 -15.59
C SER A 52 -1.61 0.48 -15.38
N ILE A 53 -1.01 0.99 -16.47
CA ILE A 53 -0.04 2.09 -16.40
C ILE A 53 -0.68 3.38 -15.85
N LEU A 54 -1.83 3.78 -16.37
CA LEU A 54 -2.54 4.97 -15.88
C LEU A 54 -2.99 4.80 -14.42
N ARG A 55 -3.38 3.59 -14.02
CA ARG A 55 -3.74 3.29 -12.64
C ARG A 55 -2.56 3.53 -11.71
N VAL A 56 -1.36 3.04 -12.04
CA VAL A 56 -0.18 3.27 -11.18
C VAL A 56 0.21 4.74 -11.12
N LEU A 57 0.16 5.48 -12.23
CA LEU A 57 0.39 6.93 -12.19
C LEU A 57 -0.61 7.66 -11.28
N PHE A 58 -1.86 7.22 -11.28
CA PHE A 58 -2.87 7.74 -10.35
C PHE A 58 -2.53 7.40 -8.89
N GLU A 59 -2.11 6.17 -8.59
CA GLU A 59 -1.70 5.78 -7.24
C GLU A 59 -0.49 6.58 -6.74
N LEU A 60 0.48 6.88 -7.62
CA LEU A 60 1.62 7.75 -7.30
C LEU A 60 1.17 9.19 -7.02
N ASN A 61 0.16 9.71 -7.73
CA ASN A 61 -0.42 11.03 -7.43
C ASN A 61 -1.10 11.04 -6.06
N ILE A 62 -1.85 9.98 -5.72
CA ILE A 62 -2.43 9.85 -4.37
C ILE A 62 -1.33 9.90 -3.32
N GLU A 63 -0.22 9.21 -3.56
CA GLU A 63 0.91 9.19 -2.63
C GLU A 63 1.59 10.58 -2.50
N LEU A 64 1.67 11.34 -3.59
CA LEU A 64 2.11 12.73 -3.57
C LEU A 64 1.16 13.64 -2.80
N ASP A 65 -0.15 13.45 -2.94
CA ASP A 65 -1.14 14.21 -2.16
C ASP A 65 -1.05 13.87 -0.66
N LYS A 66 -0.78 12.61 -0.31
CA LYS A 66 -0.47 12.24 1.08
C LYS A 66 0.79 12.96 1.57
N LEU A 67 1.86 13.00 0.78
CA LEU A 67 3.07 13.72 1.15
C LEU A 67 2.76 15.20 1.44
N VAL A 68 1.99 15.85 0.57
CA VAL A 68 1.57 17.25 0.73
C VAL A 68 0.79 17.44 2.02
N ASN A 69 -0.16 16.54 2.31
CA ASN A 69 -0.92 16.59 3.56
C ASN A 69 -0.01 16.38 4.79
N THR A 70 0.84 15.36 4.78
CA THR A 70 1.78 15.08 5.88
C THR A 70 2.70 16.28 6.16
N LEU A 71 3.23 16.92 5.12
CA LEU A 71 4.04 18.14 5.27
C LEU A 71 3.23 19.31 5.82
N SER A 72 2.00 19.51 5.34
CA SER A 72 1.13 20.62 5.75
C SER A 72 0.82 20.59 7.25
N TYR A 73 0.64 19.39 7.80
CA TYR A 73 0.37 19.16 9.22
C TYR A 73 1.62 18.88 10.06
N SER A 74 2.82 18.92 9.47
CA SER A 74 4.07 18.72 10.20
C SER A 74 4.53 19.98 10.93
N ASP A 75 5.31 19.77 11.99
CA ASP A 75 6.01 20.84 12.73
C ASP A 75 7.39 21.17 12.12
N LEU A 76 7.67 20.73 10.89
CA LEU A 76 8.94 20.99 10.22
C LEU A 76 9.10 22.48 9.92
N ALA A 77 10.22 23.05 10.35
CA ALA A 77 10.53 24.47 10.16
C ALA A 77 10.57 24.88 8.67
N ASN A 78 10.98 23.96 7.79
CA ASN A 78 11.17 24.21 6.36
C ASN A 78 9.97 23.76 5.50
N LYS A 79 8.79 23.49 6.09
CA LYS A 79 7.67 22.89 5.34
C LYS A 79 7.22 23.68 4.10
N ASP A 80 7.21 25.01 4.15
CA ASP A 80 6.80 25.85 3.02
C ASP A 80 7.80 25.76 1.85
N MET A 81 9.09 25.64 2.18
CA MET A 81 10.14 25.38 1.20
C MET A 81 9.95 24.00 0.57
N TYR A 82 9.59 22.98 1.33
CA TYR A 82 9.32 21.66 0.76
C TYR A 82 8.10 21.64 -0.14
N LEU A 83 6.97 22.20 0.32
CA LEU A 83 5.73 22.25 -0.45
C LEU A 83 5.92 22.96 -1.79
N SER A 84 6.62 24.09 -1.82
CA SER A 84 6.90 24.84 -3.06
C SER A 84 7.80 24.09 -4.06
N ASN A 85 8.55 23.08 -3.60
CA ASN A 85 9.42 22.26 -4.44
C ASN A 85 8.76 20.97 -4.97
N LEU A 86 7.48 20.70 -4.67
CA LEU A 86 6.77 19.49 -5.13
C LEU A 86 6.07 19.65 -6.49
N GLU A 87 5.98 20.87 -7.04
CA GLU A 87 5.34 21.12 -8.34
C GLU A 87 5.93 20.33 -9.51
N PRO A 88 7.26 20.14 -9.64
CA PRO A 88 7.83 19.27 -10.67
C PRO A 88 7.32 17.82 -10.56
N LEU A 89 7.17 17.28 -9.34
CA LEU A 89 6.64 15.94 -9.13
C LEU A 89 5.19 15.82 -9.59
N ARG A 90 4.35 16.83 -9.32
CA ARG A 90 2.97 16.86 -9.85
C ARG A 90 2.96 16.78 -11.37
N LYS A 91 3.83 17.54 -12.03
CA LYS A 91 3.94 17.54 -13.50
C LYS A 91 4.44 16.19 -14.03
N ALA A 92 5.41 15.57 -13.37
CA ALA A 92 5.92 14.25 -13.75
C ALA A 92 4.84 13.16 -13.66
N LEU A 93 3.99 13.23 -12.63
CA LEU A 93 2.96 12.23 -12.37
C LEU A 93 1.66 12.49 -13.14
N MET A 94 1.51 13.66 -13.79
CA MET A 94 0.40 13.91 -14.70
C MET A 94 0.63 13.16 -16.02
N PRO A 95 -0.21 12.18 -16.39
CA PRO A 95 -0.01 11.42 -17.61
C PRO A 95 -0.06 12.35 -18.83
N PRO A 96 1.00 12.42 -19.66
CA PRO A 96 0.92 13.15 -20.91
C PRO A 96 -0.10 12.48 -21.83
N ARG A 97 -0.75 13.26 -22.70
CA ARG A 97 -1.71 12.72 -23.67
C ARG A 97 -1.06 11.56 -24.45
N GLY A 98 -1.63 10.37 -24.31
CA GLY A 98 -1.20 9.17 -25.03
C GLY A 98 0.11 8.52 -24.56
N LEU A 99 0.59 8.79 -23.33
CA LEU A 99 1.82 8.17 -22.79
C LEU A 99 3.00 8.28 -23.77
N SER A 100 3.19 9.51 -24.28
CA SER A 100 4.18 9.90 -25.29
C SER A 100 5.64 9.68 -24.84
N GLN A 101 6.61 10.40 -25.41
CA GLN A 101 8.03 10.25 -25.05
C GLN A 101 8.27 10.39 -23.54
N TRP A 102 9.09 9.49 -22.98
CA TRP A 102 9.48 9.50 -21.57
C TRP A 102 10.14 10.81 -21.16
N LYS A 103 10.88 11.44 -22.08
CA LYS A 103 11.45 12.78 -21.91
C LYS A 103 10.48 13.84 -21.37
N ASN A 104 9.19 13.76 -21.75
CA ASN A 104 8.17 14.71 -21.31
C ASN A 104 7.83 14.56 -19.83
N ILE A 105 8.19 13.43 -19.21
CA ILE A 105 8.02 13.12 -17.79
C ILE A 105 9.36 13.28 -17.07
N SER A 106 10.42 12.66 -17.60
CA SER A 106 11.74 12.61 -16.95
C SER A 106 12.40 13.98 -16.80
N CYS A 107 12.06 14.96 -17.65
CA CYS A 107 12.56 16.33 -17.52
C CYS A 107 12.14 17.02 -16.21
N TYR A 108 11.06 16.54 -15.56
CA TYR A 108 10.61 17.00 -14.25
C TYR A 108 11.22 16.19 -13.09
N LEU A 109 11.93 15.10 -13.37
CA LEU A 109 12.59 14.23 -12.40
C LEU A 109 14.10 14.48 -12.36
N ASP A 110 14.51 15.75 -12.39
CA ASP A 110 15.92 16.13 -12.36
C ASP A 110 16.60 15.80 -11.03
N SER A 111 17.94 15.85 -11.00
CA SER A 111 18.72 15.54 -9.79
C SER A 111 18.32 16.38 -8.58
N LYS A 112 17.88 17.63 -8.80
CA LYS A 112 17.42 18.53 -7.74
C LYS A 112 16.10 18.05 -7.15
N THR A 113 15.15 17.66 -8.01
CA THR A 113 13.82 17.18 -7.61
C THR A 113 13.94 15.87 -6.83
N ILE A 114 14.74 14.92 -7.33
CA ILE A 114 15.00 13.65 -6.65
C ILE A 114 15.71 13.89 -5.30
N TYR A 115 16.73 14.74 -5.26
CA TYR A 115 17.43 15.05 -4.01
C TYR A 115 16.52 15.72 -2.97
N ASN A 116 15.67 16.66 -3.40
CA ASN A 116 14.69 17.30 -2.51
C ASN A 116 13.74 16.27 -1.90
N LEU A 117 13.28 15.30 -2.70
CA LEU A 117 12.41 14.22 -2.21
C LEU A 117 13.12 13.33 -1.19
N GLN A 118 14.40 13.03 -1.41
CA GLN A 118 15.25 12.33 -0.45
C GLN A 118 15.42 13.11 0.86
N LEU A 119 15.65 14.43 0.78
CA LEU A 119 15.77 15.29 1.95
C LEU A 119 14.48 15.29 2.78
N ILE A 120 13.33 15.45 2.11
CA ILE A 120 12.02 15.38 2.76
C ILE A 120 11.81 14.01 3.43
N ALA A 121 12.19 12.92 2.75
CA ALA A 121 12.10 11.58 3.30
C ALA A 121 12.93 11.39 4.59
N ASN A 122 14.08 12.05 4.70
CA ASN A 122 14.93 12.00 5.88
C ASN A 122 14.42 12.84 7.05
N GLU A 123 13.72 13.94 6.77
CA GLU A 123 13.17 14.82 7.81
C GLU A 123 11.79 14.38 8.32
N LEU A 124 11.00 13.72 7.46
CA LEU A 124 9.72 13.17 7.88
C LEU A 124 9.90 11.98 8.81
N GLY A 125 9.01 11.89 9.79
CA GLY A 125 8.94 10.77 10.73
C GLY A 125 8.64 9.44 10.03
N ASP A 126 8.90 8.35 10.76
CA ASP A 126 8.60 6.98 10.35
C ASP A 126 7.11 6.68 10.56
N GLU A 127 6.42 6.32 9.47
CA GLU A 127 5.02 5.87 9.49
C GLU A 127 4.88 4.41 9.92
N GLY A 128 5.98 3.66 10.07
CA GLY A 128 5.98 2.23 10.31
C GLY A 128 6.26 1.45 9.04
N ASP A 129 6.89 0.28 9.19
CA ASP A 129 7.29 -0.57 8.07
C ASP A 129 7.10 -2.05 8.44
N LEU A 130 6.93 -2.88 7.41
CA LEU A 130 6.86 -4.33 7.48
C LEU A 130 7.96 -4.91 6.60
N GLU A 131 8.70 -5.87 7.16
CA GLU A 131 9.71 -6.59 6.39
C GLU A 131 9.08 -7.34 5.21
N ASN A 132 9.81 -7.40 4.10
CA ASN A 132 9.37 -8.11 2.89
C ASN A 132 9.05 -9.59 3.15
N SER A 133 9.77 -10.23 4.08
CA SER A 133 9.49 -11.59 4.56
C SER A 133 8.08 -11.69 5.14
N LYS A 134 7.67 -10.70 5.94
CA LYS A 134 6.34 -10.65 6.56
C LYS A 134 5.23 -10.34 5.55
N LEU A 135 5.50 -9.48 4.57
CA LEU A 135 4.57 -9.23 3.46
C LEU A 135 4.33 -10.49 2.63
N ALA A 136 5.38 -11.25 2.33
CA ALA A 136 5.28 -12.52 1.62
C ALA A 136 4.45 -13.55 2.41
N GLU A 137 4.71 -13.69 3.71
CA GLU A 137 3.92 -14.55 4.61
C GLU A 137 2.44 -14.15 4.61
N LEU A 138 2.13 -12.86 4.74
CA LEU A 138 0.74 -12.37 4.69
C LEU A 138 0.10 -12.70 3.34
N LYS A 139 0.80 -12.46 2.23
CA LYS A 139 0.29 -12.74 0.89
C LYS A 139 -0.05 -14.22 0.72
N GLU A 140 0.83 -15.12 1.18
CA GLU A 140 0.61 -16.57 1.13
C GLU A 140 -0.63 -16.96 1.94
N VAL A 141 -0.70 -16.54 3.20
CA VAL A 141 -1.83 -16.83 4.10
C VAL A 141 -3.16 -16.37 3.51
N PHE A 142 -3.22 -15.14 2.98
CA PHE A 142 -4.44 -14.60 2.38
C PHE A 142 -4.79 -15.25 1.04
N SER A 143 -3.80 -15.68 0.26
CA SER A 143 -4.03 -16.41 -1.00
C SER A 143 -4.60 -17.80 -0.73
N ASP A 144 -4.05 -18.51 0.27
CA ASP A 144 -4.55 -19.82 0.68
C ASP A 144 -5.97 -19.75 1.23
N LEU A 145 -6.26 -18.73 2.04
CA LEU A 145 -7.60 -18.49 2.55
C LEU A 145 -8.58 -18.15 1.41
N PHE A 146 -8.16 -17.33 0.44
CA PHE A 146 -8.96 -17.03 -0.75
C PHE A 146 -9.29 -18.29 -1.54
N GLN A 147 -8.31 -19.18 -1.76
CA GLN A 147 -8.53 -20.45 -2.46
C GLN A 147 -9.44 -21.39 -1.67
N THR A 148 -9.27 -21.45 -0.35
CA THR A 148 -10.14 -22.24 0.54
C THR A 148 -11.59 -21.80 0.39
N ILE A 149 -11.88 -20.51 0.61
CA ILE A 149 -13.24 -19.96 0.48
C ILE A 149 -13.79 -20.14 -0.94
N SER A 150 -12.95 -19.99 -1.97
CA SER A 150 -13.33 -20.17 -3.37
C SER A 150 -13.80 -21.60 -3.68
N ASN A 151 -13.35 -22.60 -2.92
CA ASN A 151 -13.75 -23.99 -3.10
C ASN A 151 -14.85 -24.45 -2.13
N GLU A 152 -15.08 -23.72 -1.05
CA GLU A 152 -16.14 -24.02 -0.08
C GLU A 152 -17.55 -23.82 -0.66
N GLN A 153 -18.50 -24.64 -0.22
CA GLN A 153 -19.91 -24.51 -0.57
C GLN A 153 -20.61 -23.54 0.39
N LEU A 154 -20.68 -22.28 -0.03
CA LEU A 154 -21.25 -21.19 0.74
C LEU A 154 -22.45 -20.56 0.02
N PRO A 155 -23.36 -19.91 0.75
CA PRO A 155 -24.33 -19.00 0.14
C PRO A 155 -23.61 -18.01 -0.78
N SER A 156 -24.11 -17.83 -2.00
CA SER A 156 -23.41 -17.09 -3.06
C SER A 156 -23.01 -15.67 -2.65
N GLU A 157 -23.90 -14.97 -1.95
CA GLU A 157 -23.65 -13.60 -1.48
C GLU A 157 -22.59 -13.57 -0.38
N LEU A 158 -22.64 -14.49 0.58
CA LEU A 158 -21.63 -14.58 1.65
C LEU A 158 -20.26 -14.90 1.08
N LYS A 159 -20.18 -15.86 0.14
CA LYS A 159 -18.94 -16.22 -0.55
C LYS A 159 -18.35 -15.02 -1.28
N LYS A 160 -19.17 -14.34 -2.07
CA LYS A 160 -18.77 -13.17 -2.85
C LYS A 160 -18.19 -12.08 -1.93
N TRP A 161 -18.87 -11.77 -0.83
CA TRP A 161 -18.41 -10.78 0.13
C TRP A 161 -17.08 -11.16 0.80
N ILE A 162 -16.93 -12.41 1.25
CA ILE A 162 -15.67 -12.85 1.85
C ILE A 162 -14.52 -12.76 0.82
N LEU A 163 -14.75 -13.20 -0.41
CA LEU A 163 -13.73 -13.12 -1.47
C LEU A 163 -13.38 -11.67 -1.82
N GLU A 164 -14.35 -10.74 -1.76
CA GLU A 164 -14.10 -9.31 -1.94
C GLU A 164 -13.18 -8.76 -0.85
N ILE A 165 -13.45 -9.06 0.42
CA ILE A 165 -12.59 -8.67 1.55
C ILE A 165 -11.15 -9.18 1.36
N LEU A 166 -11.00 -10.47 1.04
CA LEU A 166 -9.69 -11.09 0.84
C LEU A 166 -8.95 -10.48 -0.36
N SER A 167 -9.68 -10.17 -1.45
CA SER A 167 -9.11 -9.50 -2.63
C SER A 167 -8.58 -8.10 -2.31
N GLN A 168 -9.30 -7.33 -1.49
CA GLN A 168 -8.87 -5.99 -1.08
C GLN A 168 -7.58 -6.04 -0.24
N ILE A 169 -7.45 -7.06 0.62
CA ILE A 169 -6.23 -7.26 1.41
C ILE A 169 -5.05 -7.64 0.51
N LEU A 170 -5.23 -8.61 -0.40
CA LEU A 170 -4.19 -8.99 -1.35
C LEU A 170 -3.75 -7.80 -2.22
N LEU A 171 -4.70 -7.00 -2.70
CA LEU A 171 -4.40 -5.79 -3.44
C LEU A 171 -3.60 -4.77 -2.62
N ALA A 172 -3.91 -4.61 -1.33
CA ALA A 172 -3.18 -3.71 -0.45
C ALA A 172 -1.74 -4.21 -0.19
N ILE A 173 -1.53 -5.52 -0.10
CA ILE A 173 -0.19 -6.13 0.00
C ILE A 173 0.60 -5.90 -1.29
N ASP A 174 -0.01 -6.13 -2.45
CA ASP A 174 0.65 -5.92 -3.74
C ASP A 174 1.03 -4.45 -3.97
N LYS A 175 0.23 -3.51 -3.45
CA LYS A 175 0.48 -2.07 -3.53
C LYS A 175 1.30 -1.51 -2.37
N TYR A 176 1.89 -2.37 -1.52
CA TYR A 176 2.65 -1.92 -0.35
C TYR A 176 3.79 -0.98 -0.73
N GLN A 177 4.47 -1.23 -1.86
CA GLN A 177 5.56 -0.36 -2.31
C GLN A 177 5.12 1.08 -2.62
N ILE A 178 3.85 1.30 -2.91
CA ILE A 178 3.32 2.63 -3.20
C ILE A 178 2.73 3.25 -1.93
N HIS A 179 1.87 2.52 -1.22
CA HIS A 179 1.09 3.10 -0.12
C HIS A 179 1.63 2.81 1.28
N GLY A 180 2.65 1.96 1.40
CA GLY A 180 3.23 1.53 2.66
C GLY A 180 2.19 0.93 3.63
N ILE A 181 2.53 1.03 4.91
CA ILE A 181 1.72 0.48 6.01
C ILE A 181 0.31 1.09 6.10
N ASP A 182 0.14 2.33 5.64
CA ASP A 182 -1.16 3.00 5.62
C ASP A 182 -2.15 2.35 4.65
N GLY A 183 -1.67 1.81 3.52
CA GLY A 183 -2.46 0.98 2.62
C GLY A 183 -3.01 -0.27 3.30
N LEU A 184 -2.15 -0.98 4.03
CA LEU A 184 -2.52 -2.17 4.79
C LEU A 184 -3.47 -1.83 5.95
N LYS A 185 -3.25 -0.71 6.63
CA LYS A 185 -4.13 -0.22 7.69
C LYS A 185 -5.55 0.05 7.20
N ARG A 186 -5.71 0.67 6.03
CA ARG A 186 -7.03 0.86 5.43
C ARG A 186 -7.71 -0.47 5.11
N ALA A 187 -6.97 -1.42 4.53
CA ALA A 187 -7.49 -2.74 4.23
C ALA A 187 -7.90 -3.51 5.50
N ALA A 188 -7.08 -3.43 6.57
CA ALA A 188 -7.39 -4.03 7.87
C ALA A 188 -8.69 -3.43 8.45
N ALA A 189 -8.78 -2.11 8.53
CA ALA A 189 -9.97 -1.42 9.05
C ALA A 189 -11.23 -1.75 8.23
N TYR A 190 -11.12 -1.78 6.90
CA TYR A 190 -12.20 -2.20 6.02
C TYR A 190 -12.64 -3.64 6.33
N SER A 191 -11.69 -4.58 6.38
CA SER A 191 -11.99 -5.98 6.64
C SER A 191 -12.67 -6.24 7.99
N ILE A 192 -12.25 -5.55 9.05
CA ILE A 192 -12.90 -5.62 10.36
C ILE A 192 -14.31 -5.02 10.31
N GLY A 193 -14.50 -3.90 9.61
CA GLY A 193 -15.82 -3.30 9.40
C GLY A 193 -16.79 -4.26 8.70
N GLU A 194 -16.34 -4.92 7.63
CA GLU A 194 -17.12 -5.92 6.91
C GLU A 194 -17.41 -7.17 7.77
N LEU A 195 -16.45 -7.63 8.59
CA LEU A 195 -16.70 -8.73 9.54
C LEU A 195 -17.83 -8.39 10.53
N ILE A 196 -17.86 -7.16 11.04
CA ILE A 196 -18.92 -6.71 11.94
C ILE A 196 -20.27 -6.71 11.21
N HIS A 197 -20.30 -6.28 9.96
CA HIS A 197 -21.51 -6.31 9.13
C HIS A 197 -22.00 -7.74 8.90
N LEU A 198 -21.09 -8.67 8.63
CA LEU A 198 -21.35 -10.09 8.34
C LEU A 198 -21.54 -10.98 9.57
N LYS A 199 -21.49 -10.40 10.79
CA LYS A 199 -21.44 -11.18 12.03
C LYS A 199 -22.56 -12.23 12.11
N SER A 200 -23.78 -11.87 11.72
CA SER A 200 -24.93 -12.77 11.90
C SER A 200 -24.87 -13.99 10.99
N GLU A 201 -24.34 -13.82 9.78
CA GLU A 201 -24.11 -14.83 8.77
C GLU A 201 -22.93 -15.72 9.16
N LEU A 202 -21.83 -15.10 9.62
CA LEU A 202 -20.65 -15.83 10.07
C LEU A 202 -20.93 -16.70 11.31
N LEU A 203 -21.80 -16.24 12.22
CA LEU A 203 -22.21 -17.03 13.38
C LEU A 203 -23.05 -18.26 13.00
N LYS A 204 -23.88 -18.17 11.95
CA LYS A 204 -24.62 -19.32 11.42
C LYS A 204 -23.68 -20.39 10.85
N GLU A 205 -22.56 -19.95 10.28
CA GLU A 205 -21.52 -20.80 9.71
C GLU A 205 -20.34 -21.04 10.67
N SER A 206 -20.50 -20.78 11.98
CA SER A 206 -19.39 -20.85 12.96
C SER A 206 -18.77 -22.24 13.12
N ASN A 207 -19.51 -23.29 12.80
CA ASN A 207 -19.03 -24.68 12.85
C ASN A 207 -18.24 -25.10 11.61
N GLN A 208 -18.16 -24.25 10.59
CA GLN A 208 -17.42 -24.56 9.39
C GLN A 208 -15.91 -24.41 9.62
N ASN A 209 -15.14 -25.29 8.97
CA ASN A 209 -13.68 -25.33 9.01
C ASN A 209 -13.00 -24.01 8.56
N TRP A 210 -13.67 -23.16 7.79
CA TRP A 210 -13.12 -21.91 7.24
C TRP A 210 -13.48 -20.65 8.07
N SER A 211 -14.58 -20.67 8.82
CA SER A 211 -15.13 -19.48 9.49
C SER A 211 -14.20 -18.95 10.59
N LYS A 212 -13.75 -19.83 11.49
CA LYS A 212 -12.80 -19.48 12.55
C LYS A 212 -11.44 -19.03 11.99
N PRO A 213 -10.80 -19.77 11.06
CA PRO A 213 -9.56 -19.32 10.42
C PRO A 213 -9.66 -17.97 9.72
N LEU A 214 -10.80 -17.65 9.07
CA LEU A 214 -11.03 -16.35 8.44
C LEU A 214 -10.97 -15.22 9.47
N VAL A 215 -11.76 -15.33 10.53
CA VAL A 215 -11.84 -14.30 11.58
C VAL A 215 -10.49 -14.14 12.28
N GLU A 216 -9.84 -15.25 12.64
CA GLU A 216 -8.53 -15.21 13.30
C GLU A 216 -7.46 -14.58 12.41
N THR A 217 -7.44 -14.91 11.11
CA THR A 217 -6.47 -14.36 10.16
C THR A 217 -6.64 -12.86 9.98
N LEU A 218 -7.88 -12.39 9.85
CA LEU A 218 -8.18 -10.96 9.71
C LEU A 218 -7.82 -10.16 10.96
N ILE A 219 -8.05 -10.72 12.14
CA ILE A 219 -7.64 -10.11 13.41
C ILE A 219 -6.10 -10.09 13.54
N LYS A 220 -5.42 -11.20 13.20
CA LYS A 220 -3.95 -11.27 13.21
C LYS A 220 -3.33 -10.27 12.25
N PHE A 221 -3.96 -10.06 11.09
CA PHE A 221 -3.55 -9.05 10.13
C PHE A 221 -3.62 -7.65 10.75
N ASP A 222 -4.76 -7.27 11.33
CA ASP A 222 -4.91 -5.97 12.01
C ASP A 222 -3.88 -5.77 13.14
N ILE A 223 -3.64 -6.79 13.98
CA ILE A 223 -2.59 -6.76 15.01
C ILE A 223 -1.21 -6.52 14.40
N THR A 224 -0.89 -7.23 13.32
CA THR A 224 0.41 -7.12 12.64
C THR A 224 0.63 -5.70 12.15
N ILE A 225 -0.40 -5.09 11.56
CA ILE A 225 -0.34 -3.71 11.07
C ILE A 225 -0.19 -2.71 12.23
N MET A 226 -0.95 -2.87 13.31
CA MET A 226 -0.83 -1.99 14.48
C MET A 226 0.54 -2.11 15.17
N GLY A 227 1.12 -3.31 15.18
CA GLY A 227 2.47 -3.57 15.68
C GLY A 227 3.52 -2.81 14.87
N ALA A 228 3.43 -2.88 13.54
CA ALA A 228 4.31 -2.14 12.62
C ALA A 228 4.19 -0.61 12.78
N LEU A 229 2.98 -0.12 13.10
CA LEU A 229 2.72 1.29 13.41
C LEU A 229 3.30 1.76 14.76
N LYS A 230 3.94 0.87 15.54
CA LYS A 230 4.44 1.13 16.91
C LYS A 230 3.36 1.70 17.86
N ARG A 231 2.07 1.46 17.56
CA ARG A 231 0.92 1.89 18.38
C ARG A 231 0.47 0.78 19.32
N THR A 232 1.39 0.30 20.16
CA THR A 232 1.23 -0.91 20.99
C THR A 232 0.11 -0.85 22.04
N SER A 233 -0.25 0.34 22.55
CA SER A 233 -1.32 0.48 23.56
C SER A 233 -2.75 0.29 23.01
N ALA A 234 -2.96 0.41 21.69
CA ALA A 234 -4.26 0.20 21.04
C ALA A 234 -4.51 -1.26 20.61
N ILE A 235 -3.45 -2.09 20.57
CA ILE A 235 -3.49 -3.47 20.05
C ILE A 235 -4.29 -4.39 20.96
N ALA A 236 -4.01 -4.33 22.27
CA ALA A 236 -4.67 -5.20 23.25
C ALA A 236 -6.15 -4.84 23.45
N SER A 237 -6.51 -3.55 23.39
CA SER A 237 -7.90 -3.09 23.57
C SER A 237 -8.76 -3.34 22.33
N GLY A 238 -8.21 -3.12 21.13
CA GLY A 238 -8.89 -3.42 19.87
C GLY A 238 -9.13 -4.93 19.68
N TYR A 239 -8.14 -5.76 20.00
CA TYR A 239 -8.23 -7.21 19.93
C TYR A 239 -9.33 -7.79 20.83
N GLU A 240 -9.31 -7.44 22.12
CA GLU A 240 -10.32 -7.89 23.08
C GLU A 240 -11.71 -7.33 22.75
N ALA A 241 -11.78 -6.10 22.24
CA ALA A 241 -13.05 -5.53 21.79
C ALA A 241 -13.60 -6.24 20.55
N ALA A 242 -12.77 -6.56 19.55
CA ALA A 242 -13.18 -7.25 18.33
C ALA A 242 -13.61 -8.69 18.60
N LYS A 243 -12.87 -9.44 19.43
CA LYS A 243 -13.26 -10.79 19.87
C LYS A 243 -14.60 -10.81 20.59
N LYS A 244 -14.76 -9.88 21.53
CA LYS A 244 -16.00 -9.71 22.30
C LYS A 244 -17.17 -9.24 21.44
N LEU A 245 -16.93 -8.34 20.49
CA LEU A 245 -17.92 -7.88 19.53
C LEU A 245 -18.36 -8.98 18.58
N LEU A 246 -17.45 -9.84 18.14
CA LEU A 246 -17.76 -10.93 17.20
C LEU A 246 -18.26 -12.19 17.90
N GLY A 247 -18.15 -12.30 19.23
CA GLY A 247 -18.65 -13.42 20.01
C GLY A 247 -17.78 -14.67 19.94
N PHE A 248 -16.49 -14.51 19.61
CA PHE A 248 -15.51 -15.60 19.52
C PHE A 248 -14.69 -15.78 20.82
N ASP A 249 -15.20 -15.28 21.95
CA ASP A 249 -14.51 -15.29 23.25
C ASP A 249 -14.34 -16.70 23.87
N SER A 250 -15.00 -17.74 23.31
CA SER A 250 -15.08 -19.07 23.94
C SER A 250 -14.94 -20.26 22.97
N LEU A 251 -14.14 -20.13 21.90
CA LEU A 251 -13.83 -21.25 20.98
C LEU A 251 -12.34 -21.54 20.86
#